data_AF-A0A7S3X155-F1
#
_entry.id   AF-A0A7S3X155-F1
#
_cell.length_a   1.000
_cell.length_b   1.000
_cell.length_c   1.000
_cell.angle_alpha   90.00
_cell.angle_beta   90.00
_cell.angle_gamma   90.00
#
_symmetry.space_group_name_H-M   'P 1'
#
loop_
_entity.id
_entity.type
_entity.pdbx_description
1 polymer ?
#
loop_
_entity_poly.entity_id
_entity_poly.type
_entity_poly.pdbx_seq_one_letter_code
_entity_poly.pdbx_strand_id
1 'polypeptide(L)'
;LTEEHLKQAVTEACVLTDDEFLAKAREKEVLDGSTMIIGLLFPDDSKPGADGSKIKGRCRLLIANLGDSRAVLCRSQGGRLSAVRLSDDHKPGRADERRRIEAKGGVVDMQG
;
A
#
# COMPACT_ATOMS: atom_id res chain seq x y z
N LEU A 1 4.57 6.84 18.47
CA LEU A 1 3.72 6.43 17.33
C LEU A 1 3.85 4.92 17.18
N THR A 2 2.78 4.15 17.39
CA THR A 2 2.80 2.69 17.20
C THR A 2 2.60 2.35 15.72
N GLU A 3 2.93 1.13 15.32
CA GLU A 3 2.62 0.64 13.97
C GLU A 3 1.12 0.67 13.69
N GLU A 4 0.30 0.38 14.70
CA GLU A 4 -1.15 0.37 14.57
C GLU A 4 -1.71 1.77 14.29
N HIS A 5 -1.26 2.78 15.02
CA HIS A 5 -1.67 4.17 14.76
C HIS A 5 -1.24 4.63 13.36
N LEU A 6 -0.10 4.15 12.86
CA LEU A 6 0.34 4.44 11.48
C LEU A 6 -0.57 3.79 10.44
N LYS A 7 -0.91 2.51 10.62
CA LYS A 7 -1.83 1.81 9.71
C LYS A 7 -3.20 2.47 9.69
N GLN A 8 -3.72 2.83 10.86
CA GLN A 8 -4.98 3.53 11.00
C GLN A 8 -4.93 4.88 10.28
N ALA A 9 -3.93 5.72 10.56
CA ALA A 9 -3.79 7.03 9.93
C ALA A 9 -3.69 6.96 8.39
N VAL A 10 -2.96 5.97 7.85
CA VAL A 10 -2.87 5.77 6.40
C VAL A 10 -4.21 5.31 5.81
N THR A 11 -4.92 4.43 6.52
CA THR A 11 -6.25 3.97 6.10
C THR A 11 -7.24 5.13 6.07
N GLU A 12 -7.28 5.93 7.13
CA GLU A 12 -8.12 7.13 7.21
C GLU A 12 -7.76 8.13 6.11
N ALA A 13 -6.47 8.37 5.85
CA ALA A 13 -6.03 9.24 4.76
C ALA A 13 -6.50 8.74 3.39
N CYS A 14 -6.44 7.43 3.12
CA CYS A 14 -6.97 6.86 1.89
C CYS A 14 -8.48 7.08 1.75
N VAL A 15 -9.24 6.85 2.81
CA VAL A 15 -10.71 7.04 2.81
C VAL A 15 -11.06 8.51 2.58
N LEU A 16 -10.42 9.43 3.31
CA LEU A 16 -10.65 10.86 3.14
C LEU A 16 -10.33 11.34 1.72
N THR A 17 -9.23 10.83 1.14
CA THR A 17 -8.85 11.14 -0.25
C THR A 17 -9.89 10.65 -1.24
N ASP A 18 -10.41 9.43 -1.05
CA ASP A 18 -11.45 8.85 -1.89
C ASP A 18 -12.77 9.62 -1.78
N ASP A 19 -13.19 10.00 -0.58
CA ASP A 19 -14.40 10.79 -0.34
C ASP A 19 -14.33 12.16 -1.04
N GLU A 20 -13.19 12.86 -0.93
CA GLU A 20 -12.95 14.13 -1.63
C GLU A 20 -12.91 13.96 -3.15
N PHE A 21 -12.29 12.89 -3.64
CA PHE A 21 -12.26 12.56 -5.06
C PHE A 21 -13.68 12.32 -5.58
N LEU A 22 -14.47 11.48 -4.91
CA LEU A 22 -15.84 11.16 -5.29
C LEU A 22 -16.75 12.39 -5.27
N ALA A 23 -16.55 13.33 -4.35
CA ALA A 23 -17.29 14.59 -4.34
C ALA A 23 -17.04 15.40 -5.63
N LYS A 24 -15.77 15.53 -6.04
CA LYS A 24 -15.39 16.24 -7.27
C LYS A 24 -15.77 15.48 -8.54
N ALA A 25 -15.65 14.15 -8.53
CA ALA A 25 -16.01 13.30 -9.66
C ALA A 25 -17.51 13.39 -9.94
N ARG A 26 -18.35 13.40 -8.90
CA ARG A 26 -19.81 13.61 -9.04
C ARG A 26 -20.15 14.99 -9.61
N GLU A 27 -19.50 16.05 -9.11
CA GLU A 27 -19.71 17.42 -9.62
C GLU A 27 -19.38 17.53 -11.12
N LYS A 28 -18.36 16.79 -11.56
CA LYS A 28 -17.86 16.83 -12.94
C LYS A 28 -18.35 15.70 -13.84
N GLU A 29 -19.26 14.85 -13.34
CA GLU A 29 -19.77 13.65 -14.03
C GLU A 29 -18.66 12.73 -14.57
N VAL A 30 -17.56 12.62 -13.83
CA VAL A 30 -16.41 11.76 -14.19
C VAL A 30 -16.67 10.34 -13.68
N LEU A 31 -16.54 9.35 -14.57
CA LEU A 31 -16.76 7.92 -14.29
C LEU A 31 -15.48 7.09 -14.23
N ASP A 32 -14.32 7.74 -14.12
CA ASP A 32 -13.04 7.07 -14.00
C ASP A 32 -12.66 6.78 -12.55
N GLY A 33 -11.53 6.10 -12.39
CA GLY A 33 -10.90 5.85 -11.11
C GLY A 33 -9.39 5.79 -11.29
N SER A 34 -8.68 5.67 -10.18
CA SER A 34 -7.22 5.58 -10.18
C SER A 34 -6.74 4.49 -9.23
N THR A 35 -5.49 4.07 -9.43
CA THR A 35 -4.77 3.24 -8.47
C THR A 35 -3.96 4.11 -7.53
N MET A 36 -3.53 3.55 -6.40
CA MET A 36 -2.71 4.26 -5.42
C MET A 36 -1.66 3.33 -4.81
N ILE A 37 -0.43 3.83 -4.75
CA ILE A 37 0.65 3.27 -3.94
C ILE A 37 1.16 4.39 -3.04
N ILE A 38 1.12 4.19 -1.74
CA ILE A 38 1.73 5.10 -0.75
C ILE A 38 2.95 4.40 -0.15
N GLY A 39 4.08 5.10 -0.13
CA GLY A 39 5.27 4.69 0.61
C GLY A 39 5.61 5.71 1.69
N LEU A 40 5.58 5.30 2.96
CA LEU A 40 5.96 6.15 4.09
C LEU A 40 7.24 5.64 4.73
N LEU A 41 8.27 6.47 4.70
CA LEU A 41 9.54 6.24 5.39
C LEU A 41 9.55 7.01 6.72
N PHE A 42 9.81 6.31 7.82
CA PHE A 42 9.87 6.93 9.15
C PHE A 42 10.98 6.34 10.01
N PRO A 43 11.54 7.08 10.98
CA PRO A 43 12.62 6.60 11.84
C PRO A 43 12.24 5.32 12.61
N ASP A 44 13.18 4.38 12.73
CA ASP A 44 13.02 3.15 13.51
C ASP A 44 13.83 3.19 14.82
N ASP A 45 13.18 3.66 15.88
CA ASP A 45 13.76 3.68 17.23
C ASP A 45 13.45 2.41 18.03
N SER A 46 12.85 1.38 17.42
CA SER A 46 12.29 0.22 18.15
C SER A 46 13.32 -0.74 18.73
N LYS A 47 14.55 -0.79 18.19
CA LYS A 47 15.62 -1.62 18.72
C LYS A 47 16.90 -0.82 18.91
N PRO A 48 17.57 -0.93 20.07
CA PRO A 48 18.90 -0.36 20.25
C PRO A 48 19.93 -1.10 19.37
N GLY A 49 21.05 -0.44 19.13
CA GLY A 49 22.26 -1.02 18.58
C GLY A 49 22.87 -2.03 19.54
N ALA A 50 23.88 -2.77 19.05
CA ALA A 50 24.57 -3.78 19.84
C ALA A 50 25.22 -3.22 21.12
N ASP A 51 25.52 -1.92 21.14
CA ASP A 51 26.10 -1.18 22.27
C ASP A 51 25.04 -0.47 23.15
N GLY A 52 23.74 -0.70 22.89
CA GLY A 52 22.65 -0.02 23.59
C GLY A 52 22.32 1.38 23.06
N SER A 53 23.09 1.92 22.10
CA SER A 53 22.84 3.24 21.51
C SER A 53 21.73 3.19 20.45
N LYS A 54 21.18 4.36 20.05
CA LYS A 54 20.25 4.41 18.91
C LYS A 54 21.01 4.15 17.60
N ILE A 55 20.51 3.25 16.77
CA ILE A 55 21.05 3.03 15.42
C ILE A 55 20.70 4.24 14.55
N LYS A 56 21.69 5.09 14.27
CA LYS A 56 21.51 6.25 13.38
C LYS A 56 21.13 5.80 11.96
N GLY A 57 20.19 6.52 11.35
CA GLY A 57 19.79 6.30 9.95
C GLY A 57 18.92 5.06 9.72
N ARG A 58 18.46 4.38 10.77
CA ARG A 58 17.53 3.27 10.63
C ARG A 58 16.11 3.80 10.42
N CYS A 59 15.43 3.28 9.40
CA CYS A 59 14.07 3.65 9.05
C CYS A 59 13.20 2.40 8.82
N ARG A 60 11.90 2.58 9.00
CA ARG A 60 10.86 1.64 8.58
C ARG A 60 10.16 2.21 7.34
N LEU A 61 9.76 1.32 6.44
CA LEU A 61 8.98 1.65 5.25
C LEU A 61 7.61 0.96 5.37
N LEU A 62 6.54 1.74 5.35
CA LEU A 62 5.16 1.25 5.24
C LEU A 62 4.69 1.45 3.79
N ILE A 63 4.07 0.42 3.22
CA ILE A 63 3.44 0.47 1.90
C ILE A 63 1.94 0.24 2.05
N ALA A 64 1.13 1.12 1.43
CA ALA A 64 -0.30 0.90 1.22
C ALA A 64 -0.59 0.82 -0.28
N ASN A 65 -1.42 -0.14 -0.68
CA ASN A 65 -1.77 -0.40 -2.08
C ASN A 65 -3.29 -0.41 -2.28
N LEU A 66 -3.75 0.31 -3.29
CA LEU A 66 -5.12 0.29 -3.80
C LEU A 66 -5.08 0.11 -5.32
N GLY A 67 -5.30 -1.12 -5.78
CA GLY A 67 -5.32 -1.46 -7.21
C GLY A 67 -4.15 -2.35 -7.60
N ASP A 68 -3.77 -2.28 -8.87
CA ASP A 68 -2.83 -3.19 -9.51
C ASP A 68 -1.46 -2.57 -9.82
N SER A 69 -1.22 -1.34 -9.37
CA SER A 69 0.13 -0.80 -9.23
C SER A 69 0.96 -1.60 -8.23
N ARG A 70 2.29 -1.59 -8.38
CA ARG A 70 3.19 -2.41 -7.56
C ARG A 70 4.37 -1.64 -7.00
N ALA A 71 4.58 -1.76 -5.69
CA ALA A 71 5.81 -1.33 -5.02
C ALA A 71 6.87 -2.44 -5.07
N VAL A 72 8.06 -2.11 -5.58
CA VAL A 72 9.22 -3.00 -5.65
C VAL A 72 10.45 -2.29 -5.09
N LEU A 73 11.16 -2.93 -4.17
CA LEU A 73 12.39 -2.43 -3.56
C LEU A 73 13.60 -3.14 -4.15
N CYS A 74 14.54 -2.37 -4.71
CA CYS A 74 15.86 -2.89 -5.05
C CYS A 74 16.72 -2.99 -3.78
N ARG A 75 17.24 -4.18 -3.49
CA ARG A 75 18.09 -4.48 -2.34
C ARG A 75 19.44 -5.00 -2.79
N SER A 76 20.51 -4.31 -2.36
CA SER A 76 21.89 -4.77 -2.53
C SER A 76 22.35 -5.54 -1.30
N GLN A 77 22.86 -6.76 -1.50
CA GLN A 77 23.47 -7.57 -0.44
C GLN A 77 24.74 -8.23 -1.00
N GLY A 78 25.89 -7.91 -0.42
CA GLY A 78 27.19 -8.43 -0.88
C GLY A 78 27.49 -8.10 -2.35
N GLY A 79 27.07 -6.94 -2.84
CA GLY A 79 27.25 -6.51 -4.24
C GLY A 79 26.24 -7.10 -5.23
N ARG A 80 25.35 -8.01 -4.82
CA ARG A 80 24.25 -8.51 -5.66
C ARG A 80 22.99 -7.69 -5.43
N LEU A 81 22.34 -7.29 -6.53
CA LEU A 81 21.03 -6.66 -6.51
C LEU A 81 19.92 -7.71 -6.56
N SER A 82 18.84 -7.47 -5.83
CA SER A 82 17.62 -8.27 -5.83
C SER A 82 16.39 -7.36 -5.78
N ALA A 83 15.34 -7.72 -6.51
CA ALA A 83 14.06 -7.03 -6.47
C ALA A 83 13.15 -7.70 -5.44
N VAL A 84 12.69 -6.93 -4.46
CA VAL A 84 11.79 -7.39 -3.39
C VAL A 84 10.43 -6.75 -3.60
N ARG A 85 9.40 -7.56 -3.84
CA ARG A 85 8.01 -7.08 -3.92
C ARG A 85 7.56 -6.61 -2.53
N LEU A 86 6.95 -5.44 -2.46
CA LEU A 86 6.44 -4.85 -1.20
C LEU A 86 4.90 -4.73 -1.16
N SER A 87 4.21 -4.96 -2.28
CA SER A 87 2.75 -4.98 -2.36
C SER A 87 2.26 -6.09 -3.27
N ASP A 88 1.05 -6.58 -3.04
CA ASP A 88 0.39 -7.52 -3.95
C ASP A 88 -0.73 -6.84 -4.74
N ASP A 89 -0.67 -6.94 -6.06
CA ASP A 89 -1.61 -6.31 -6.99
C ASP A 89 -3.04 -6.82 -6.77
N HIS A 90 -4.03 -5.93 -6.68
CA HIS A 90 -5.44 -6.29 -6.58
C HIS A 90 -6.00 -6.64 -7.96
N LYS A 91 -5.66 -7.83 -8.45
CA LYS A 91 -6.15 -8.37 -9.73
C LYS A 91 -7.37 -9.27 -9.49
N PRO A 92 -8.46 -9.16 -10.30
CA PRO A 92 -9.64 -10.02 -10.17
C PRO A 92 -9.35 -11.53 -10.27
N GLY A 93 -8.28 -11.93 -10.97
CA GLY A 93 -7.88 -13.33 -11.08
C GLY A 93 -7.26 -13.93 -9.81
N ARG A 94 -6.88 -13.11 -8.81
CA ARG A 94 -6.39 -13.62 -7.53
C ARG A 94 -7.54 -14.21 -6.72
N ALA A 95 -7.34 -15.38 -6.14
CA ALA A 95 -8.41 -16.12 -5.47
C ALA A 95 -9.02 -15.38 -4.27
N ASP A 96 -8.22 -14.64 -3.50
CA ASP A 96 -8.69 -13.81 -2.39
C ASP A 96 -9.49 -12.60 -2.88
N GLU A 97 -8.98 -11.91 -3.90
CA GLU A 97 -9.63 -10.74 -4.48
C GLU A 97 -10.94 -11.09 -5.21
N ARG A 98 -10.95 -12.20 -5.96
CA ARG A 98 -12.15 -12.76 -6.57
C ARG A 98 -13.24 -13.02 -5.53
N ARG A 99 -12.91 -13.72 -4.44
CA ARG A 99 -13.86 -13.97 -3.35
C ARG A 99 -14.38 -12.67 -2.75
N ARG A 100 -13.52 -11.66 -2.58
CA ARG A 100 -13.92 -10.35 -2.07
C ARG A 100 -14.91 -9.64 -3.00
N ILE A 101 -14.71 -9.72 -4.32
CA ILE A 101 -15.60 -9.14 -5.33
C ILE A 101 -16.95 -9.87 -5.33
N GLU A 102 -16.93 -11.21 -5.43
CA GLU A 102 -18.15 -12.04 -5.48
C GLU A 102 -18.99 -11.92 -4.20
N ALA A 103 -18.34 -11.85 -3.03
CA ALA A 103 -19.03 -11.63 -1.75
C ALA A 103 -19.74 -10.27 -1.64
N LYS A 104 -19.36 -9.28 -2.46
CA LYS A 104 -20.03 -7.98 -2.56
C LYS A 104 -21.06 -7.91 -3.70
N GLY A 105 -21.40 -9.05 -4.30
CA GLY A 105 -22.35 -9.13 -5.42
C GLY A 105 -21.77 -8.78 -6.78
N GLY A 106 -20.44 -8.60 -6.88
CA GLY A 106 -19.76 -8.42 -8.15
C GLY A 106 -19.56 -9.74 -8.90
N VAL A 107 -19.21 -9.65 -10.18
CA VAL A 107 -18.88 -10.80 -11.03
C VAL A 107 -17.47 -10.63 -11.59
N VAL A 108 -16.68 -11.70 -11.59
CA VAL A 108 -15.38 -11.74 -12.26
C VAL A 108 -15.53 -12.57 -13.53
N ASP A 109 -15.49 -11.90 -14.67
CA ASP A 109 -15.40 -12.55 -15.99
C ASP A 109 -13.96 -12.50 -16.50
N MET A 110 -13.52 -13.57 -17.13
CA MET A 110 -12.16 -13.72 -17.69
C MET A 110 -12.13 -13.38 -19.19
N GLN A 111 -13.23 -12.88 -19.76
CA GLN A 111 -13.41 -12.65 -21.20
C GLN A 111 -13.50 -11.16 -21.62
N GLY A 112 -13.02 -10.25 -20.78
CA GLY A 112 -12.90 -8.82 -21.13
C GLY A 112 -11.84 -8.53 -22.18
#